data_AF-A0A5J4T4N1-F1
#
_entry.id   AF-A0A5J4T4N1-F1
#
_cell.length_a   1.000
_cell.length_b   1.000
_cell.length_c   1.000
_cell.angle_alpha   90.00
_cell.angle_beta   90.00
_cell.angle_gamma   90.00
#
_symmetry.space_group_name_H-M   'P 1'
#
loop_
_entity.id
_entity.type
_entity.pdbx_description
1 polymer ?
#
loop_
_entity_poly.entity_id
_entity_poly.type
_entity_poly.pdbx_seq_one_letter_code
_entity_poly.pdbx_strand_id
1 'polypeptide(L)'
;MLKTIRVVISAILFGLITFFFLDFAGILPNDFHWLANVQFVPALLSHSFIILGILLALTLLFGRIFCSTLCPMGVFQDVVAWFSKQTGKKKRKKKYKYSPAKTTLRYTVLGIALLTFVAGFPMVLGWVDPYSVYGRMATHVFRPVYMTGNNLLESVFSSFNNYTFYRADADIRSLFSFFSGIVMFLLIGYLAWKHGRICCNTICPVGTVLGLLSKYSLFKIRIDADKCNKCGLCAMKCKAACIDSQGGAIDHGRCVDCYNCLETCQRGGLSYSPAKRKKSKATKEEPPISDQSKRRFLLAGVTTGLAAAAVIPKTMAQKGTKAVSNQVAYKVKYPVTPPGAVSIAHFQAHCTSCHLCVSKCPSKVLRPAFMEYGWGGIMQPVEDFEKGFCNYDCTICGEVCPNGAIRKLTVEEKHLTQPGRVVFIKENCVVYTDETSCGACSEHCPTQAVSMVPYQNGLTIPKVDTEICVGCGGCEHICPVIPYKAIHIEGNPVQLRAKPFIEEEKKEINVDNFGF
;
A
#
# COMPACT_ATOMS: atom_id res chain seq x y z
N MET A 1 15.32 28.74 -11.85
CA MET A 1 15.45 28.41 -10.41
C MET A 1 14.30 27.54 -9.89
N LEU A 2 13.02 27.94 -10.01
CA LEU A 2 11.86 27.18 -9.48
C LEU A 2 11.82 25.69 -9.86
N LYS A 3 12.08 25.37 -11.13
CA LYS A 3 12.14 23.97 -11.59
C LYS A 3 13.22 23.17 -10.86
N THR A 4 14.42 23.73 -10.72
CA THR A 4 15.58 23.05 -10.10
C THR A 4 15.31 22.77 -8.63
N ILE A 5 14.84 23.78 -7.88
CA ILE A 5 14.45 23.63 -6.47
C ILE A 5 13.42 22.52 -6.31
N ARG A 6 12.35 22.56 -7.11
CA ARG A 6 11.31 21.52 -7.12
C ARG A 6 11.90 20.13 -7.36
N VAL A 7 12.76 19.97 -8.38
CA VAL A 7 13.36 18.68 -8.74
C VAL A 7 14.25 18.14 -7.63
N VAL A 8 15.08 18.98 -7.00
CA VAL A 8 15.95 18.59 -5.89
C VAL A 8 15.12 18.09 -4.70
N ILE A 9 14.11 18.86 -4.27
CA ILE A 9 13.21 18.46 -3.19
C ILE A 9 12.50 17.15 -3.53
N SER A 10 11.98 17.03 -4.76
CA SER A 10 11.28 15.82 -5.21
C SER A 10 12.20 14.59 -5.20
N ALA A 11 13.46 14.75 -5.60
CA ALA A 11 14.43 13.66 -5.65
C ALA A 11 14.81 13.19 -4.23
N ILE A 12 15.01 14.12 -3.29
CA ILE A 12 15.29 13.80 -1.88
C ILE A 12 14.10 13.05 -1.26
N LEU A 13 12.89 13.61 -1.35
CA LEU A 13 11.71 13.00 -0.75
C LEU A 13 11.36 11.65 -1.39
N PHE A 14 11.47 11.55 -2.72
CA PHE A 14 11.28 10.29 -3.43
C PHE A 14 12.34 9.26 -3.04
N GLY A 15 13.61 9.66 -2.94
CA GLY A 15 14.69 8.79 -2.48
C GLY A 15 14.43 8.24 -1.08
N LEU A 16 14.10 9.12 -0.13
CA LEU A 16 13.80 8.75 1.25
C LEU A 16 12.59 7.83 1.37
N ILE A 17 11.47 8.17 0.72
CA ILE A 17 10.26 7.33 0.81
C ILE A 17 10.46 5.99 0.11
N THR A 18 11.15 5.95 -1.04
CA THR A 18 11.47 4.69 -1.72
C THR A 18 12.37 3.85 -0.83
N PHE A 19 13.45 4.43 -0.31
CA PHE A 19 14.39 3.73 0.54
C PHE A 19 13.71 3.21 1.81
N PHE A 20 12.77 3.95 2.39
CA PHE A 20 11.98 3.48 3.53
C PHE A 20 11.17 2.21 3.23
N PHE A 21 10.60 2.05 2.03
CA PHE A 21 9.95 0.79 1.62
C PHE A 21 10.95 -0.35 1.35
N LEU A 22 12.16 -0.02 0.88
CA LEU A 22 13.20 -0.99 0.49
C LEU A 22 14.05 -1.47 1.67
N ASP A 23 14.18 -0.63 2.70
CA ASP A 23 15.09 -0.82 3.83
C ASP A 23 14.70 -2.05 4.65
N PHE A 24 15.36 -3.15 4.31
CA PHE A 24 15.28 -4.45 4.98
C PHE A 24 16.28 -4.59 6.14
N ALA A 25 17.29 -3.70 6.20
CA ALA A 25 18.35 -3.74 7.20
C ALA A 25 18.06 -2.85 8.42
N GLY A 26 16.97 -2.09 8.40
CA GLY A 26 16.61 -1.18 9.50
C GLY A 26 17.55 0.01 9.63
N ILE A 27 18.15 0.45 8.51
CA ILE A 27 19.08 1.59 8.49
C ILE A 27 18.34 2.90 8.78
N LEU A 28 17.10 3.03 8.27
CA LEU A 28 16.26 4.17 8.56
C LEU A 28 15.46 3.92 9.85
N PRO A 29 15.51 4.85 10.83
CA PRO A 29 14.64 4.80 11.98
C PRO A 29 13.16 4.77 11.59
N ASN A 30 12.34 4.07 12.37
CA ASN A 30 10.89 3.98 12.15
C ASN A 30 10.21 5.37 12.20
N ASP A 31 10.81 6.38 12.83
CA ASP A 31 10.33 7.76 12.87
C ASP A 31 10.14 8.39 11.50
N PHE A 32 10.80 7.88 10.46
CA PHE A 32 10.60 8.32 9.06
C PHE A 32 9.21 7.98 8.50
N HIS A 33 8.35 7.28 9.26
CA HIS A 33 6.94 7.06 8.91
C HIS A 33 6.15 8.37 8.69
N TRP A 34 6.62 9.53 9.19
CA TRP A 34 6.02 10.83 8.90
C TRP A 34 5.92 11.12 7.38
N LEU A 35 6.85 10.58 6.56
CA LEU A 35 6.83 10.70 5.09
C LEU A 35 5.59 10.05 4.47
N ALA A 36 5.11 8.97 5.11
CA ALA A 36 3.88 8.29 4.73
C ALA A 36 2.63 9.06 5.23
N ASN A 37 2.70 9.63 6.44
CA ASN A 37 1.60 10.41 7.03
C ASN A 37 1.28 11.71 6.27
N VAL A 38 2.28 12.32 5.63
CA VAL A 38 2.11 13.55 4.83
C VAL A 38 1.38 13.30 3.50
N GLN A 39 1.13 12.04 3.12
CA GLN A 39 0.39 11.73 1.91
C GLN A 39 -1.11 11.97 2.10
N PHE A 40 -1.79 12.45 1.06
CA PHE A 40 -3.17 12.94 1.16
C PHE A 40 -4.18 11.90 1.67
N VAL A 41 -4.18 10.67 1.12
CA VAL A 41 -5.13 9.62 1.54
C VAL A 41 -4.84 9.12 2.95
N PRO A 42 -3.58 8.81 3.32
CA PRO A 42 -3.27 8.49 4.72
C PRO A 42 -3.64 9.59 5.72
N ALA A 43 -3.37 10.87 5.40
CA ALA A 43 -3.78 11.99 6.24
C ALA A 43 -5.30 12.09 6.41
N LEU A 44 -6.07 11.78 5.36
CA LEU A 44 -7.53 11.75 5.39
C LEU A 44 -8.06 10.60 6.27
N LEU A 45 -7.50 9.38 6.11
CA LEU A 45 -7.96 8.19 6.85
C LEU A 45 -7.54 8.17 8.31
N SER A 46 -6.36 8.71 8.62
CA SER A 46 -5.89 8.91 9.99
C SER A 46 -6.54 10.10 10.71
N HIS A 47 -7.45 10.82 10.05
CA HIS A 47 -8.11 12.03 10.59
C HIS A 47 -7.12 13.12 11.03
N SER A 48 -5.97 13.21 10.36
CA SER A 48 -4.92 14.19 10.63
C SER A 48 -5.28 15.56 10.03
N PHE A 49 -6.24 16.27 10.63
CA PHE A 49 -6.78 17.54 10.11
C PHE A 49 -5.73 18.63 9.92
N ILE A 50 -4.68 18.66 10.76
CA ILE A 50 -3.58 19.63 10.64
C ILE A 50 -2.80 19.41 9.34
N ILE A 51 -2.36 18.16 9.09
CA ILE A 51 -1.62 17.80 7.88
C ILE A 51 -2.48 18.08 6.64
N LEU A 52 -3.75 17.65 6.67
CA LEU A 52 -4.68 17.88 5.58
C LEU A 52 -4.87 19.38 5.31
N GLY A 53 -5.06 20.19 6.36
CA GLY A 53 -5.17 21.64 6.26
C GLY A 53 -3.94 22.28 5.61
N ILE A 54 -2.73 21.85 5.99
CA ILE A 54 -1.48 22.32 5.38
C ILE A 54 -1.40 21.93 3.90
N LEU A 55 -1.75 20.70 3.53
CA LEU A 55 -1.74 20.25 2.13
C LEU A 55 -2.74 21.03 1.26
N LEU A 56 -3.93 21.32 1.79
CA LEU A 56 -4.95 22.11 1.12
C LEU A 56 -4.50 23.57 0.98
N ALA A 57 -3.93 24.17 2.03
CA ALA A 57 -3.38 25.52 2.02
C ALA A 57 -2.24 25.65 1.00
N LEU A 58 -1.29 24.71 0.99
CA LEU A 58 -0.23 24.64 -0.02
C LEU A 58 -0.80 24.55 -1.44
N THR A 59 -1.90 23.80 -1.61
CA THR A 59 -2.58 23.68 -2.92
C THR A 59 -3.26 24.98 -3.35
N LEU A 60 -3.87 25.70 -2.42
CA LEU A 60 -4.48 27.01 -2.66
C LEU A 60 -3.43 28.11 -2.86
N LEU A 61 -2.25 28.01 -2.26
CA LEU A 61 -1.18 28.98 -2.47
C LEU A 61 -0.48 28.75 -3.81
N PHE A 62 0.03 27.54 -4.03
CA PHE A 62 1.00 27.25 -5.10
C PHE A 62 0.44 26.42 -6.26
N GLY A 63 -0.84 26.03 -6.21
CA GLY A 63 -1.44 25.10 -7.17
C GLY A 63 -1.15 23.65 -6.80
N ARG A 64 -1.14 22.73 -7.77
CA ARG A 64 -0.99 21.29 -7.48
C ARG A 64 0.47 20.86 -7.27
N ILE A 65 1.21 21.61 -6.47
CA ILE A 65 2.63 21.35 -6.21
C ILE A 65 2.85 20.00 -5.50
N PHE A 66 1.90 19.55 -4.68
CA PHE A 66 1.90 18.22 -4.05
C PHE A 66 2.14 17.10 -5.05
N CYS A 67 1.40 17.09 -6.16
CA CYS A 67 1.51 16.08 -7.21
C CYS A 67 2.87 16.07 -7.91
N SER A 68 3.63 17.17 -7.84
CA SER A 68 4.93 17.29 -8.51
C SER A 68 6.14 17.29 -7.60
N THR A 69 5.95 17.29 -6.28
CA THR A 69 7.01 17.32 -5.25
C THR A 69 6.88 16.22 -4.20
N LEU A 70 5.74 16.13 -3.53
CA LEU A 70 5.52 15.28 -2.35
C LEU A 70 5.03 13.87 -2.71
N CYS A 71 4.23 13.75 -3.77
CA CYS A 71 3.62 12.47 -4.15
C CYS A 71 4.64 11.56 -4.88
N PRO A 72 4.98 10.37 -4.35
CA PRO A 72 5.99 9.50 -4.95
C PRO A 72 5.58 8.99 -6.33
N MET A 73 4.28 8.72 -6.52
CA MET A 73 3.73 8.33 -7.81
C MET A 73 3.88 9.43 -8.88
N GLY A 74 3.76 10.69 -8.48
CA GLY A 74 3.97 11.82 -9.39
C GLY A 74 5.43 11.94 -9.83
N VAL A 75 6.38 11.69 -8.92
CA VAL A 75 7.82 11.68 -9.21
C VAL A 75 8.20 10.45 -10.05
N PHE A 76 7.63 9.27 -9.77
CA PHE A 76 7.79 8.08 -10.59
C PHE A 76 7.41 8.33 -12.06
N GLN A 77 6.25 8.93 -12.31
CA GLN A 77 5.83 9.30 -13.67
C GLN A 77 6.79 10.32 -14.32
N ASP A 78 7.37 11.23 -13.54
CA ASP A 78 8.38 12.17 -14.03
C ASP A 78 9.68 11.48 -14.45
N VAL A 79 10.13 10.49 -13.69
CA VAL A 79 11.31 9.66 -13.97
C VAL A 79 11.09 8.83 -15.23
N VAL A 80 9.96 8.13 -15.34
CA VAL A 80 9.61 7.36 -16.54
C VAL A 80 9.51 8.25 -17.78
N ALA A 81 8.85 9.41 -17.65
CA ALA A 81 8.73 10.37 -18.75
C ALA A 81 10.08 10.97 -19.17
N TRP A 82 11.05 11.06 -18.25
CA TRP A 82 12.42 11.47 -18.52
C TRP A 82 13.22 10.38 -19.26
N PHE A 83 13.23 9.13 -18.78
CA PHE A 83 13.88 8.00 -19.45
C PHE A 83 13.38 7.80 -20.88
N SER A 84 12.07 7.94 -21.09
CA SER A 84 11.44 7.86 -22.40
C SER A 84 11.98 8.89 -23.41
N LYS A 85 12.47 10.05 -22.94
CA LYS A 85 13.12 11.05 -23.82
C LYS A 85 14.53 10.66 -24.21
N GLN A 86 15.22 9.87 -23.37
CA GLN A 86 16.60 9.48 -23.56
C GLN A 86 16.76 8.26 -24.48
N THR A 87 15.79 7.32 -24.42
CA THR A 87 15.81 6.04 -25.17
C THR A 87 15.16 6.11 -26.55
N GLY A 88 14.36 7.12 -26.86
CA GLY A 88 13.72 7.24 -28.17
C GLY A 88 14.71 7.62 -29.28
N LYS A 89 14.85 6.77 -30.32
CA LYS A 89 15.62 7.00 -31.57
C LYS A 89 15.28 8.31 -32.34
N LYS A 90 14.33 9.11 -31.85
CA LYS A 90 13.97 10.43 -32.40
C LYS A 90 14.03 11.48 -31.28
N LYS A 91 15.24 12.02 -31.01
CA LYS A 91 15.52 13.15 -30.09
C LYS A 91 14.70 14.44 -30.36
N ARG A 92 13.79 14.47 -31.34
CA ARG A 92 13.22 15.71 -31.92
C ARG A 92 11.71 15.76 -32.20
N LYS A 93 10.88 14.77 -31.84
CA LYS A 93 9.42 14.87 -32.10
C LYS A 93 8.64 15.43 -30.91
N LYS A 94 7.68 16.32 -31.23
CA LYS A 94 6.68 16.95 -30.37
C LYS A 94 5.98 15.90 -29.49
N LYS A 95 6.49 15.63 -28.28
CA LYS A 95 6.06 14.46 -27.50
C LYS A 95 4.64 14.60 -26.97
N TYR A 96 4.28 15.80 -26.52
CA TYR A 96 2.94 16.08 -26.01
C TYR A 96 2.23 17.07 -26.93
N LYS A 97 0.92 16.87 -27.08
CA LYS A 97 0.01 17.82 -27.71
C LYS A 97 -1.05 18.19 -26.69
N TYR A 98 -1.61 19.38 -26.80
CA TYR A 98 -2.80 19.73 -26.04
C TYR A 98 -3.87 18.64 -26.20
N SER A 99 -4.46 18.24 -25.08
CA SER A 99 -5.60 17.33 -25.06
C SER A 99 -6.71 17.97 -24.23
N PRO A 100 -7.98 17.91 -24.66
CA PRO A 100 -9.09 18.39 -23.83
C PRO A 100 -9.20 17.55 -22.55
N ALA A 101 -9.72 18.16 -21.50
CA ALA A 101 -9.94 17.47 -20.23
C ALA A 101 -10.97 16.35 -20.41
N LYS A 102 -10.62 15.12 -19.99
CA LYS A 102 -11.58 14.00 -19.91
C LYS A 102 -12.41 14.12 -18.63
N THR A 103 -13.26 15.14 -18.60
CA THR A 103 -14.01 15.57 -17.41
C THR A 103 -14.92 14.47 -16.86
N THR A 104 -15.62 13.75 -17.75
CA THR A 104 -16.50 12.63 -17.37
C THR A 104 -15.73 11.56 -16.61
N LEU A 105 -14.68 10.98 -17.20
CA LEU A 105 -13.88 9.93 -16.57
C LEU A 105 -13.31 10.37 -15.21
N ARG A 106 -12.83 11.61 -15.14
CA ARG A 106 -12.25 12.19 -13.92
C ARG A 106 -13.26 12.23 -12.77
N TYR A 107 -14.47 12.72 -13.01
CA TYR A 107 -15.51 12.79 -11.97
C TYR A 107 -16.19 11.45 -11.74
N THR A 108 -16.27 10.56 -12.73
CA THR A 108 -16.74 9.18 -12.54
C THR A 108 -15.83 8.43 -11.58
N VAL A 109 -14.51 8.50 -11.75
CA VAL A 109 -13.57 7.82 -10.84
C VAL A 109 -13.63 8.43 -9.43
N LEU A 110 -13.72 9.77 -9.31
CA LEU A 110 -13.92 10.40 -8.00
C LEU A 110 -15.25 9.99 -7.36
N GLY A 111 -16.34 9.99 -8.11
CA GLY A 111 -17.67 9.61 -7.64
C GLY A 111 -17.71 8.15 -7.16
N ILE A 112 -17.12 7.23 -7.91
CA ILE A 112 -17.00 5.82 -7.51
C ILE A 112 -16.14 5.70 -6.24
N ALA A 113 -14.99 6.39 -6.17
CA ALA A 113 -14.12 6.36 -4.99
C ALA A 113 -14.83 6.91 -3.74
N LEU A 114 -15.59 7.99 -3.86
CA LEU A 114 -16.36 8.57 -2.76
C LEU A 114 -17.54 7.67 -2.35
N LEU A 115 -18.29 7.13 -3.31
CA LEU A 115 -19.42 6.25 -3.04
C LEU A 115 -18.98 4.98 -2.32
N THR A 116 -17.90 4.35 -2.79
CA THR A 116 -17.34 3.14 -2.17
C THR A 116 -16.74 3.42 -0.80
N PHE A 117 -16.09 4.59 -0.62
CA PHE A 117 -15.60 5.03 0.68
C PHE A 117 -16.75 5.24 1.69
N VAL A 118 -17.81 5.94 1.31
CA VAL A 118 -18.99 6.17 2.17
C VAL A 118 -19.73 4.86 2.46
N ALA A 119 -19.76 3.92 1.51
CA ALA A 119 -20.34 2.60 1.69
C ALA A 119 -19.50 1.66 2.59
N GLY A 120 -18.35 2.10 3.11
CA GLY A 120 -17.48 1.30 3.99
C GLY A 120 -16.55 0.33 3.27
N PHE A 121 -16.37 0.48 1.95
CA PHE A 121 -15.51 -0.37 1.12
C PHE A 121 -14.37 0.45 0.48
N PRO A 122 -13.38 0.90 1.25
CA PRO A 122 -12.27 1.73 0.75
C PRO A 122 -11.30 0.95 -0.15
N MET A 123 -11.56 -0.34 -0.42
CA MET A 123 -10.78 -1.15 -1.36
C MET A 123 -10.55 -0.37 -2.65
N VAL A 124 -11.61 0.12 -3.29
CA VAL A 124 -11.51 0.83 -4.57
C VAL A 124 -10.62 2.06 -4.44
N LEU A 125 -10.75 2.82 -3.36
CA LEU A 125 -9.87 3.94 -3.05
C LEU A 125 -8.41 3.49 -2.95
N GLY A 126 -8.11 2.37 -2.29
CA GLY A 126 -6.77 1.79 -2.22
C GLY A 126 -6.19 1.41 -3.59
N TRP A 127 -7.00 1.00 -4.57
CA TRP A 127 -6.57 0.69 -5.94
C TRP A 127 -6.26 1.93 -6.79
N VAL A 128 -6.91 3.06 -6.53
CA VAL A 128 -6.71 4.32 -7.28
C VAL A 128 -5.87 5.37 -6.53
N ASP A 129 -5.61 5.15 -5.24
CA ASP A 129 -4.76 6.02 -4.42
C ASP A 129 -3.30 5.97 -4.92
N PRO A 130 -2.74 7.12 -5.34
CA PRO A 130 -1.37 7.15 -5.86
C PRO A 130 -0.33 6.66 -4.85
N TYR A 131 -0.53 6.90 -3.55
CA TYR A 131 0.44 6.46 -2.53
C TYR A 131 0.40 4.94 -2.37
N SER A 132 -0.80 4.36 -2.18
CA SER A 132 -0.96 2.91 -1.99
C SER A 132 -0.54 2.11 -3.23
N VAL A 133 -0.86 2.59 -4.44
CA VAL A 133 -0.37 1.98 -5.69
C VAL A 133 1.15 2.00 -5.77
N TYR A 134 1.77 3.12 -5.42
CA TYR A 134 3.23 3.23 -5.40
C TYR A 134 3.84 2.32 -4.34
N GLY A 135 3.28 2.24 -3.13
CA GLY A 135 3.74 1.35 -2.07
C GLY A 135 3.70 -0.12 -2.48
N ARG A 136 2.65 -0.56 -3.18
CA ARG A 136 2.59 -1.92 -3.75
C ARG A 136 3.67 -2.18 -4.78
N MET A 137 3.95 -1.22 -5.67
CA MET A 137 5.06 -1.32 -6.62
C MET A 137 6.42 -1.37 -5.88
N ALA A 138 6.60 -0.54 -4.86
CA ALA A 138 7.83 -0.50 -4.08
C ALA A 138 8.08 -1.82 -3.35
N THR A 139 7.07 -2.34 -2.63
CA THR A 139 7.17 -3.57 -1.85
C THR A 139 7.26 -4.82 -2.72
N HIS A 140 6.54 -4.90 -3.84
CA HIS A 140 6.44 -6.14 -4.63
C HIS A 140 7.28 -6.16 -5.90
N VAL A 141 7.76 -5.02 -6.38
CA VAL A 141 8.63 -4.96 -7.58
C VAL A 141 10.02 -4.48 -7.19
N PHE A 142 10.13 -3.32 -6.53
CA PHE A 142 11.45 -2.72 -6.26
C PHE A 142 12.20 -3.45 -5.15
N ARG A 143 11.51 -3.89 -4.08
CA ARG A 143 12.14 -4.56 -2.94
C ARG A 143 12.75 -5.92 -3.31
N PRO A 144 12.06 -6.84 -4.02
CA PRO A 144 12.70 -8.07 -4.47
C PRO A 144 13.92 -7.81 -5.36
N VAL A 145 13.81 -6.87 -6.31
CA VAL A 145 14.95 -6.48 -7.17
C VAL A 145 16.12 -5.95 -6.36
N TYR A 146 15.85 -5.10 -5.36
CA TYR A 146 16.86 -4.55 -4.46
C TYR A 146 17.54 -5.64 -3.61
N MET A 147 16.77 -6.58 -3.05
CA MET A 147 17.30 -7.70 -2.27
C MET A 147 18.11 -8.68 -3.14
N THR A 148 17.63 -9.01 -4.34
CA THR A 148 18.41 -9.82 -5.28
C THR A 148 19.71 -9.13 -5.68
N GLY A 149 19.69 -7.80 -5.88
CA GLY A 149 20.89 -7.00 -6.10
C GLY A 149 21.86 -7.05 -4.92
N ASN A 150 21.37 -6.93 -3.68
CA ASN A 150 22.18 -7.08 -2.47
C ASN A 150 22.80 -8.49 -2.37
N ASN A 151 22.03 -9.54 -2.67
CA ASN A 151 22.55 -10.91 -2.63
C ASN A 151 23.60 -11.18 -3.71
N LEU A 152 23.47 -10.53 -4.88
CA LEU A 152 24.50 -10.58 -5.90
C LEU A 152 25.79 -9.88 -5.42
N LEU A 153 25.66 -8.72 -4.77
CA LEU A 153 26.80 -8.04 -4.16
C LEU A 153 27.43 -8.87 -3.04
N GLU A 154 26.63 -9.49 -2.17
CA GLU A 154 27.11 -10.41 -1.14
C GLU A 154 27.93 -11.55 -1.75
N SER A 155 27.43 -12.21 -2.79
CA SER A 155 28.17 -13.27 -3.50
C SER A 155 29.49 -12.80 -4.12
N VAL A 156 29.55 -11.57 -4.61
CA VAL A 156 30.78 -11.00 -5.19
C VAL A 156 31.76 -10.62 -4.09
N PHE A 157 31.31 -9.92 -3.05
CA PHE A 157 32.18 -9.43 -1.97
C PHE A 157 32.65 -10.55 -1.02
N SER A 158 31.83 -11.59 -0.79
CA SER A 158 32.27 -12.77 -0.03
C SER A 158 33.41 -13.49 -0.73
N SER A 159 33.45 -13.47 -2.06
CA SER A 159 34.56 -13.99 -2.88
C SER A 159 35.86 -13.20 -2.70
N PHE A 160 35.79 -11.95 -2.23
CA PHE A 160 36.93 -11.09 -1.83
C PHE A 160 37.15 -11.07 -0.31
N ASN A 161 36.58 -12.02 0.45
CA ASN A 161 36.62 -12.07 1.93
C ASN A 161 36.06 -10.82 2.63
N ASN A 162 35.08 -10.15 2.02
CA ASN A 162 34.41 -8.99 2.59
C ASN A 162 32.94 -9.30 2.90
N TYR A 163 32.57 -9.25 4.19
CA TYR A 163 31.24 -9.60 4.70
C TYR A 163 30.37 -8.38 5.00
N THR A 164 30.62 -7.25 4.33
CA THR A 164 29.80 -6.03 4.51
C THR A 164 28.33 -6.24 4.15
N PHE A 165 28.04 -7.17 3.23
CA PHE A 165 26.68 -7.50 2.81
C PHE A 165 26.27 -8.86 3.39
N TYR A 166 25.08 -8.94 3.98
CA TYR A 166 24.48 -10.19 4.41
C TYR A 166 23.41 -10.63 3.41
N ARG A 167 23.23 -11.95 3.27
CA ARG A 167 22.23 -12.54 2.39
C ARG A 167 20.83 -12.29 2.96
N ALA A 168 19.94 -11.74 2.13
CA ALA A 168 18.58 -11.41 2.51
C ALA A 168 17.59 -12.26 1.71
N ASP A 169 16.64 -12.93 2.36
CA ASP A 169 15.66 -13.76 1.65
C ASP A 169 14.72 -12.91 0.79
N ALA A 170 14.89 -12.99 -0.53
CA ALA A 170 14.06 -12.31 -1.52
C ALA A 170 12.75 -13.08 -1.80
N ASP A 171 12.13 -13.64 -0.76
CA ASP A 171 11.01 -14.55 -0.90
C ASP A 171 9.70 -13.81 -1.28
N ILE A 172 9.03 -14.34 -2.31
CA ILE A 172 7.77 -13.82 -2.82
C ILE A 172 6.64 -14.43 -1.97
N ARG A 173 6.16 -13.65 -0.99
CA ARG A 173 5.12 -14.08 -0.03
C ARG A 173 3.75 -14.37 -0.66
N SER A 174 3.43 -13.75 -1.80
CA SER A 174 2.16 -13.97 -2.51
C SER A 174 2.37 -13.73 -4.01
N LEU A 175 2.23 -14.79 -4.82
CA LEU A 175 2.34 -14.70 -6.28
C LEU A 175 1.33 -13.70 -6.85
N PHE A 176 0.09 -13.73 -6.35
CA PHE A 176 -0.95 -12.78 -6.76
C PHE A 176 -0.52 -11.32 -6.56
N SER A 177 0.03 -11.02 -5.38
CA SER A 177 0.48 -9.66 -5.07
C SER A 177 1.67 -9.23 -5.89
N PHE A 178 2.61 -10.15 -6.15
CA PHE A 178 3.74 -9.90 -7.04
C PHE A 178 3.31 -9.57 -8.47
N PHE A 179 2.46 -10.41 -9.06
CA PHE A 179 1.92 -10.18 -10.40
C PHE A 179 1.10 -8.89 -10.48
N SER A 180 0.25 -8.61 -9.49
CA SER A 180 -0.50 -7.37 -9.43
C SER A 180 0.41 -6.13 -9.38
N GLY A 181 1.50 -6.19 -8.61
CA GLY A 181 2.51 -5.13 -8.52
C GLY A 181 3.22 -4.89 -9.86
N ILE A 182 3.61 -5.96 -10.56
CA ILE A 182 4.20 -5.88 -11.91
C ILE A 182 3.21 -5.26 -12.90
N VAL A 183 1.95 -5.71 -12.91
CA VAL A 183 0.91 -5.17 -13.80
C VAL A 183 0.71 -3.68 -13.55
N MET A 184 0.62 -3.24 -12.29
CA MET A 184 0.53 -1.82 -11.93
C MET A 184 1.76 -1.04 -12.41
N PHE A 185 2.97 -1.56 -12.18
CA PHE A 185 4.22 -0.94 -12.61
C PHE A 185 4.28 -0.78 -14.13
N LEU A 186 3.98 -1.83 -14.90
CA LEU A 186 4.01 -1.83 -16.36
C LEU A 186 2.93 -0.93 -16.96
N LEU A 187 1.69 -1.02 -16.45
CA LEU A 187 0.57 -0.21 -16.94
C LEU A 187 0.84 1.28 -16.72
N ILE A 188 1.23 1.66 -15.50
CA ILE A 188 1.46 3.06 -15.15
C ILE A 188 2.73 3.58 -15.80
N GLY A 189 3.78 2.75 -15.87
CA GLY A 189 4.99 3.03 -16.63
C GLY A 189 4.68 3.30 -18.11
N TYR A 190 3.88 2.45 -18.75
CA TYR A 190 3.46 2.63 -20.15
C TYR A 190 2.66 3.93 -20.36
N LEU A 191 1.67 4.18 -19.50
CA LEU A 191 0.86 5.40 -19.55
C LEU A 191 1.72 6.65 -19.35
N ALA A 192 2.69 6.61 -18.42
CA ALA A 192 3.61 7.70 -18.16
C ALA A 192 4.58 7.93 -19.33
N TRP A 193 5.08 6.84 -19.93
CA TRP A 193 5.96 6.86 -21.08
C TRP A 193 5.31 7.58 -22.27
N LYS A 194 4.05 7.22 -22.58
CA LYS A 194 3.31 7.72 -23.75
C LYS A 194 2.62 9.06 -23.50
N HIS A 195 2.03 9.27 -22.31
CA HIS A 195 1.12 10.40 -22.03
C HIS A 195 1.55 11.27 -20.85
N GLY A 196 2.74 11.02 -20.27
CA GLY A 196 3.31 11.88 -19.24
C GLY A 196 2.62 11.71 -17.89
N ARG A 197 1.75 12.64 -17.50
CA ARG A 197 1.09 12.66 -16.19
C ARG A 197 -0.41 12.33 -16.25
N ILE A 198 -0.81 11.43 -17.15
CA ILE A 198 -2.23 11.11 -17.37
C ILE A 198 -2.88 10.47 -16.14
N CYS A 199 -2.15 9.67 -15.36
CA CYS A 199 -2.67 9.05 -14.15
C CYS A 199 -3.04 10.11 -13.11
N CYS A 200 -2.16 11.07 -12.82
CA CYS A 200 -2.45 12.17 -11.87
C CYS A 200 -3.49 13.17 -12.38
N ASN A 201 -3.71 13.23 -13.70
CA ASN A 201 -4.61 14.17 -14.34
C ASN A 201 -6.05 13.65 -14.43
N THR A 202 -6.20 12.37 -14.78
CA THR A 202 -7.48 11.79 -15.20
C THR A 202 -7.96 10.66 -14.30
N ILE A 203 -7.07 9.82 -13.77
CA ILE A 203 -7.44 8.61 -13.02
C ILE A 203 -7.43 8.86 -11.51
N CYS A 204 -6.46 9.63 -11.02
CA CYS A 204 -6.24 9.81 -9.60
C CYS A 204 -7.34 10.67 -8.94
N PRO A 205 -8.10 10.15 -7.95
CA PRO A 205 -9.13 10.93 -7.26
C PRO A 205 -8.53 12.07 -6.45
N VAL A 206 -7.37 11.87 -5.81
CA VAL A 206 -6.62 12.92 -5.10
C VAL A 206 -6.27 14.06 -6.05
N GLY A 207 -5.74 13.73 -7.24
CA GLY A 207 -5.46 14.71 -8.27
C GLY A 207 -6.71 15.47 -8.68
N THR A 208 -7.87 14.83 -8.73
CA THR A 208 -9.14 15.49 -9.03
C THR A 208 -9.53 16.51 -7.97
N VAL A 209 -9.48 16.13 -6.70
CA VAL A 209 -9.79 17.00 -5.55
C VAL A 209 -8.85 18.21 -5.52
N LEU A 210 -7.54 17.97 -5.52
CA LEU A 210 -6.54 19.04 -5.54
C LEU A 210 -6.66 19.94 -6.77
N GLY A 211 -7.21 19.40 -7.86
CA GLY A 211 -7.50 20.15 -9.07
C GLY A 211 -8.71 21.04 -9.08
N LEU A 212 -9.69 20.75 -8.24
CA LEU A 212 -10.80 21.66 -8.03
C LEU A 212 -10.30 22.88 -7.26
N LEU A 213 -9.43 22.65 -6.27
CA LEU A 213 -8.82 23.69 -5.45
C LEU A 213 -7.79 24.51 -6.22
N SER A 214 -6.96 23.89 -7.07
CA SER A 214 -5.94 24.60 -7.85
C SER A 214 -6.52 25.61 -8.85
N LYS A 215 -7.80 25.49 -9.23
CA LYS A 215 -8.49 26.54 -10.00
C LYS A 215 -8.58 27.86 -9.26
N TYR A 216 -8.56 27.85 -7.94
CA TYR A 216 -8.61 29.04 -7.08
C TYR A 216 -7.23 29.44 -6.55
N SER A 217 -6.14 28.78 -6.99
CA SER A 217 -4.83 29.08 -6.42
C SER A 217 -4.35 30.51 -6.66
N LEU A 218 -3.64 31.08 -5.69
CA LEU A 218 -3.11 32.44 -5.74
C LEU A 218 -2.01 32.56 -6.80
N PHE A 219 -1.00 31.69 -6.72
CA PHE A 219 0.08 31.62 -7.69
C PHE A 219 -0.24 30.63 -8.82
N LYS A 220 -0.15 31.13 -10.05
CA LYS A 220 -0.45 30.37 -11.27
C LYS A 220 0.46 30.79 -12.42
N ILE A 221 0.66 29.86 -13.35
CA ILE A 221 1.39 30.11 -14.61
C ILE A 221 0.48 30.86 -15.58
N ARG A 222 0.83 32.08 -15.99
CA ARG A 222 0.06 32.88 -16.94
C ARG A 222 0.83 33.11 -18.23
N ILE A 223 0.10 33.15 -19.35
CA ILE A 223 0.62 33.54 -20.65
C ILE A 223 0.42 35.04 -20.81
N ASP A 224 1.50 35.76 -21.08
CA ASP A 224 1.49 37.17 -21.44
C ASP A 224 1.21 37.28 -22.94
N ALA A 225 0.03 37.79 -23.30
CA ALA A 225 -0.43 37.88 -24.68
C ALA A 225 0.50 38.75 -25.55
N ASP A 226 1.10 39.78 -24.95
CA ASP A 226 1.94 40.75 -25.65
C ASP A 226 3.29 40.13 -26.06
N LYS A 227 3.79 39.19 -25.25
CA LYS A 227 5.09 38.52 -25.46
C LYS A 227 4.95 37.16 -26.15
N CYS A 228 3.76 36.59 -26.21
CA CYS A 228 3.52 35.24 -26.72
C CYS A 228 3.32 35.22 -28.23
N ASN A 229 4.24 34.59 -28.96
CA ASN A 229 4.15 34.39 -30.41
C ASN A 229 3.50 33.04 -30.82
N LYS A 230 2.76 32.39 -29.90
CA LYS A 230 2.05 31.11 -30.13
C LYS A 230 2.91 29.98 -30.74
N CYS A 231 4.22 29.93 -30.44
CA CYS A 231 5.15 28.94 -31.00
C CYS A 231 4.89 27.46 -30.60
N GLY A 232 4.04 27.21 -29.60
CA GLY A 232 3.67 25.86 -29.15
C GLY A 232 4.73 25.08 -28.38
N LEU A 233 5.93 25.64 -28.17
CA LEU A 233 7.03 24.99 -27.44
C LEU A 233 6.63 24.56 -26.00
N CYS A 234 5.87 25.41 -25.32
CA CYS A 234 5.36 25.14 -23.97
C CYS A 234 4.39 23.94 -23.93
N ALA A 235 3.47 23.84 -24.90
CA ALA A 235 2.53 22.73 -25.02
C ALA A 235 3.25 21.40 -25.27
N MET A 236 4.32 21.41 -26.08
CA MET A 236 5.10 20.22 -26.40
C MET A 236 5.90 19.66 -25.22
N LYS A 237 6.27 20.50 -24.24
CA LYS A 237 6.94 20.07 -23.01
C LYS A 237 6.00 19.91 -21.82
N CYS A 238 4.71 20.21 -21.98
CA CYS A 238 3.72 20.07 -20.91
C CYS A 238 3.38 18.60 -20.66
N LYS A 239 3.91 18.03 -19.57
CA LYS A 239 3.66 16.64 -19.15
C LYS A 239 2.19 16.35 -18.85
N ALA A 240 1.40 17.38 -18.51
CA ALA A 240 -0.02 17.27 -18.22
C ALA A 240 -0.92 17.58 -19.44
N ALA A 241 -0.34 17.93 -20.60
CA ALA A 241 -1.07 18.25 -21.83
C ALA A 241 -2.19 19.30 -21.67
N CYS A 242 -1.99 20.28 -20.78
CA CYS A 242 -3.00 21.25 -20.33
C CYS A 242 -2.83 22.68 -20.88
N ILE A 243 -1.80 22.91 -21.72
CA ILE A 243 -1.53 24.23 -22.31
C ILE A 243 -2.06 24.25 -23.74
N ASP A 244 -3.01 25.12 -24.03
CA ASP A 244 -3.43 25.44 -25.38
C ASP A 244 -2.65 26.66 -25.89
N SER A 245 -1.75 26.43 -26.84
CA SER A 245 -0.94 27.50 -27.43
C SER A 245 -1.69 28.35 -28.45
N GLN A 246 -2.80 27.87 -29.01
CA GLN A 246 -3.57 28.61 -30.01
C GLN A 246 -4.59 29.54 -29.34
N GLY A 247 -5.34 29.01 -28.37
CA GLY A 247 -6.29 29.77 -27.54
C GLY A 247 -5.63 30.57 -26.41
N GLY A 248 -4.33 30.38 -26.14
CA GLY A 248 -3.61 31.14 -25.10
C GLY A 248 -4.06 30.81 -23.67
N ALA A 249 -4.69 29.65 -23.47
CA ALA A 249 -5.26 29.24 -22.19
C ALA A 249 -4.47 28.09 -21.56
N ILE A 250 -4.42 28.09 -20.22
CA ILE A 250 -3.84 27.00 -19.42
C ILE A 250 -4.93 26.46 -18.51
N ASP A 251 -5.19 25.15 -18.59
CA ASP A 251 -6.09 24.49 -17.65
C ASP A 251 -5.39 24.28 -16.30
N HIS A 252 -5.56 25.26 -15.41
CA HIS A 252 -5.06 25.22 -14.02
C HIS A 252 -5.65 24.08 -13.21
N GLY A 253 -6.82 23.59 -13.60
CA GLY A 253 -7.43 22.41 -13.02
C GLY A 253 -6.77 21.12 -13.48
N ARG A 254 -5.71 21.14 -14.31
CA ARG A 254 -4.89 19.97 -14.71
C ARG A 254 -3.38 20.22 -14.59
N CYS A 255 -2.96 21.48 -14.56
CA CYS A 255 -1.57 21.87 -14.31
C CYS A 255 -1.08 21.27 -12.98
N VAL A 256 0.12 20.69 -13.00
CA VAL A 256 0.81 20.12 -11.82
C VAL A 256 1.98 20.99 -11.33
N ASP A 257 2.09 22.20 -11.87
CA ASP A 257 3.10 23.19 -11.50
C ASP A 257 4.55 22.64 -11.56
N CYS A 258 4.85 21.86 -12.61
CA CYS A 258 6.17 21.26 -12.82
C CYS A 258 7.22 22.24 -13.40
N TYR A 259 6.81 23.47 -13.74
CA TYR A 259 7.65 24.57 -14.24
C TYR A 259 8.45 24.33 -15.55
N ASN A 260 8.25 23.22 -16.26
CA ASN A 260 8.96 22.92 -17.51
C ASN A 260 8.67 23.93 -18.65
N CYS A 261 7.47 24.53 -18.64
CA CYS A 261 7.08 25.52 -19.66
C CYS A 261 7.82 26.85 -19.49
N LEU A 262 8.13 27.25 -18.24
CA LEU A 262 8.84 28.50 -17.94
C LEU A 262 10.27 28.48 -18.51
N GLU A 263 10.99 27.38 -18.30
CA GLU A 263 12.37 27.20 -18.77
C GLU A 263 12.48 27.10 -20.31
N THR A 264 11.40 26.69 -20.99
CA THR A 264 11.42 26.47 -22.44
C THR A 264 11.01 27.71 -23.23
N CYS A 265 10.37 28.69 -22.58
CA CYS A 265 9.90 29.90 -23.24
C CYS A 265 11.06 30.85 -23.52
N GLN A 266 11.49 30.92 -24.78
CA GLN A 266 12.59 31.81 -25.21
C GLN A 266 12.22 33.30 -25.15
N ARG A 267 10.93 33.63 -25.23
CA ARG A 267 10.43 35.01 -25.24
C ARG A 267 10.01 35.53 -23.87
N GLY A 268 10.11 34.70 -22.82
CA GLY A 268 9.65 35.06 -21.48
C GLY A 268 8.15 35.37 -21.38
N GLY A 269 7.33 34.88 -22.33
CA GLY A 269 5.87 35.08 -22.35
C GLY A 269 5.09 34.21 -21.36
N LEU A 270 5.77 33.48 -20.48
CA LEU A 270 5.15 32.72 -19.39
C LEU A 270 5.70 33.22 -18.05
N SER A 271 4.81 33.56 -17.13
CA SER A 271 5.19 34.02 -15.78
C SER A 271 4.46 33.21 -14.70
N TYR A 272 5.13 32.98 -13.56
CA TYR A 272 4.50 32.46 -12.35
C TYR A 272 4.28 33.65 -11.41
N SER A 273 3.02 34.06 -11.25
CA SER A 273 2.68 35.29 -10.52
C SER A 273 1.42 35.08 -9.66
N PRO A 274 1.24 35.87 -8.58
CA PRO A 274 -0.04 35.93 -7.88
C PRO A 274 -1.10 36.53 -8.81
N ALA A 275 -2.37 36.27 -8.52
CA ALA A 275 -3.47 36.92 -9.23
C ALA A 275 -3.36 38.45 -9.08
N LYS A 276 -2.91 39.15 -10.13
CA LYS A 276 -3.05 40.60 -10.19
C LYS A 276 -4.53 40.91 -10.25
N ARG A 277 -5.04 41.62 -9.23
CA ARG A 277 -6.36 42.24 -9.23
C ARG A 277 -6.33 43.39 -10.24
N LYS A 278 -6.40 43.09 -11.54
CA LYS A 278 -6.70 44.11 -12.56
C LYS A 278 -8.22 44.20 -12.68
N LYS A 279 -8.78 45.38 -12.42
CA LYS A 279 -10.11 45.77 -12.91
C LYS A 279 -10.07 45.59 -14.44
N SER A 280 -10.70 44.55 -14.95
CA SER A 280 -10.95 44.44 -16.39
C SER A 280 -12.23 45.21 -16.68
N LYS A 281 -12.14 46.21 -17.56
CA LYS A 281 -13.28 46.64 -18.37
C LYS A 281 -13.87 45.38 -19.01
N ALA A 282 -15.18 45.27 -18.92
CA ALA A 282 -15.95 44.21 -19.54
C ALA A 282 -15.73 44.28 -21.06
N THR A 283 -15.03 43.30 -21.62
CA THR A 283 -15.24 42.90 -23.01
C THR A 283 -16.14 41.68 -22.93
N LYS A 284 -17.35 41.80 -23.47
CA LYS A 284 -18.36 40.75 -23.50
C LYS A 284 -17.79 39.54 -24.25
N GLU A 285 -17.62 38.43 -23.54
CA GLU A 285 -17.61 37.10 -24.15
C GLU A 285 -19.08 36.71 -24.39
N GLU A 286 -19.42 36.40 -25.62
CA GLU A 286 -20.69 35.76 -25.98
C GLU A 286 -20.76 34.36 -25.36
N PRO A 287 -21.93 33.91 -24.91
CA PRO A 287 -22.10 32.61 -24.29
C PRO A 287 -21.94 31.49 -25.34
N PRO A 288 -21.47 30.30 -24.95
CA PRO A 288 -21.50 29.15 -25.84
C PRO A 288 -22.95 28.76 -26.14
N ILE A 289 -23.23 28.54 -27.43
CA ILE A 289 -24.47 28.03 -27.98
C ILE A 289 -24.90 26.79 -27.18
N SER A 290 -26.05 26.90 -26.51
CA SER A 290 -26.76 25.77 -25.93
C SER A 290 -27.28 24.90 -27.07
N ASP A 291 -26.61 23.79 -27.32
CA ASP A 291 -27.12 22.77 -28.22
C ASP A 291 -28.30 22.06 -27.51
N GLN A 292 -29.52 22.52 -27.80
CA GLN A 292 -30.76 21.82 -27.51
C GLN A 292 -30.86 20.56 -28.38
N SER A 293 -30.02 19.57 -28.10
CA SER A 293 -30.20 18.22 -28.62
C SER A 293 -29.37 17.24 -27.79
N LYS A 294 -29.90 16.88 -26.62
CA LYS A 294 -29.66 15.61 -25.89
C LYS A 294 -30.50 15.47 -24.61
N ARG A 295 -31.70 16.05 -24.59
CA ARG A 295 -32.80 15.60 -23.71
C ARG A 295 -33.58 14.50 -24.43
N ARG A 296 -32.96 13.31 -24.53
CA ARG A 296 -33.61 12.03 -24.83
C ARG A 296 -32.53 10.94 -24.80
N PHE A 297 -32.01 10.63 -23.62
CA PHE A 297 -31.38 9.32 -23.35
C PHE A 297 -31.16 9.11 -21.84
N LEU A 298 -32.20 9.35 -21.04
CA LEU A 298 -32.21 8.99 -19.61
C LEU A 298 -33.50 8.28 -19.16
N LEU A 299 -34.27 7.72 -20.09
CA LEU A 299 -35.41 6.85 -19.77
C LEU A 299 -35.55 5.79 -20.86
N ALA A 300 -34.77 4.72 -20.76
CA ALA A 300 -35.04 3.40 -21.34
C ALA A 300 -34.00 2.43 -20.78
N GLY A 301 -34.45 1.44 -20.00
CA GLY A 301 -33.60 0.31 -19.61
C GLY A 301 -33.66 -0.16 -18.16
N VAL A 302 -34.81 -0.08 -17.48
CA VAL A 302 -35.13 -1.06 -16.44
C VAL A 302 -36.01 -2.11 -17.12
N THR A 303 -35.42 -3.29 -17.39
CA THR A 303 -35.94 -4.65 -17.11
C THR A 303 -35.33 -5.69 -18.06
N THR A 304 -34.89 -6.77 -17.42
CA THR A 304 -34.70 -8.15 -17.92
C THR A 304 -33.54 -8.47 -18.87
N GLY A 305 -32.67 -9.39 -18.41
CA GLY A 305 -31.65 -10.06 -19.22
C GLY A 305 -30.60 -10.83 -18.40
N LEU A 306 -31.02 -11.64 -17.43
CA LEU A 306 -30.20 -12.75 -16.91
C LEU A 306 -29.86 -13.69 -18.08
N ALA A 307 -28.58 -13.86 -18.40
CA ALA A 307 -27.95 -15.10 -18.92
C ALA A 307 -26.59 -14.79 -19.57
N ALA A 308 -25.50 -14.93 -18.81
CA ALA A 308 -24.18 -15.33 -19.31
C ALA A 308 -23.27 -15.67 -18.12
N ALA A 309 -23.73 -16.60 -17.28
CA ALA A 309 -22.84 -17.38 -16.44
C ALA A 309 -22.57 -18.70 -17.17
N ALA A 310 -21.33 -19.20 -17.03
CA ALA A 310 -20.81 -20.48 -17.52
C ALA A 310 -20.34 -20.51 -18.97
N VAL A 311 -19.04 -20.22 -19.19
CA VAL A 311 -18.07 -21.23 -19.65
C VAL A 311 -16.70 -20.88 -19.03
N ILE A 312 -16.31 -21.59 -17.99
CA ILE A 312 -14.92 -21.64 -17.50
C ILE A 312 -14.36 -22.99 -17.97
N PRO A 313 -13.26 -23.05 -18.73
CA PRO A 313 -12.57 -24.32 -18.95
C PRO A 313 -11.91 -24.76 -17.64
N LYS A 314 -12.53 -25.73 -16.96
CA LYS A 314 -11.91 -26.53 -15.90
C LYS A 314 -11.05 -27.60 -16.55
N THR A 315 -9.75 -27.40 -16.64
CA THR A 315 -8.77 -28.50 -16.78
C THR A 315 -7.43 -28.11 -16.18
N MET A 316 -7.30 -28.24 -14.86
CA MET A 316 -6.03 -28.66 -14.25
C MET A 316 -6.38 -29.50 -13.02
N ALA A 317 -6.55 -30.80 -13.26
CA ALA A 317 -6.60 -31.81 -12.22
C ALA A 317 -5.18 -31.97 -11.65
N GLN A 318 -5.08 -31.80 -10.34
CA GLN A 318 -3.90 -32.09 -9.53
C GLN A 318 -3.42 -33.53 -9.81
N LYS A 319 -2.13 -33.68 -10.09
CA LYS A 319 -1.42 -34.94 -9.83
C LYS A 319 -1.46 -35.16 -8.33
N GLY A 320 -2.28 -36.11 -7.89
CA GLY A 320 -2.27 -36.61 -6.53
C GLY A 320 -0.96 -37.35 -6.27
N THR A 321 -0.16 -36.82 -5.36
CA THR A 321 0.77 -37.61 -4.57
C THR A 321 -0.01 -38.22 -3.41
N LYS A 322 0.06 -39.54 -3.28
CA LYS A 322 -0.62 -40.33 -2.24
C LYS A 322 -0.31 -39.77 -0.85
N ALA A 323 -1.32 -39.25 -0.16
CA ALA A 323 -1.24 -38.93 1.25
C ALA A 323 -1.73 -40.15 2.04
N VAL A 324 -0.82 -40.73 2.81
CA VAL A 324 -1.17 -41.50 4.00
C VAL A 324 -1.48 -40.48 5.09
N SER A 325 -2.69 -40.49 5.65
CA SER A 325 -2.96 -40.40 7.10
C SER A 325 -4.39 -39.96 7.40
N ASN A 326 -4.92 -40.45 8.52
CA ASN A 326 -6.22 -40.12 9.12
C ASN A 326 -6.22 -38.71 9.73
N GLN A 327 -5.73 -37.67 9.04
CA GLN A 327 -5.73 -36.29 9.55
C GLN A 327 -7.09 -35.60 9.35
N VAL A 328 -7.52 -34.86 10.36
CA VAL A 328 -8.71 -34.01 10.35
C VAL A 328 -8.39 -32.69 9.64
N ALA A 329 -9.04 -32.50 8.49
CA ALA A 329 -8.98 -31.23 7.76
C ALA A 329 -9.78 -30.15 8.50
N TYR A 330 -9.23 -28.93 8.60
CA TYR A 330 -9.92 -27.77 9.14
C TYR A 330 -9.78 -26.57 8.20
N LYS A 331 -10.68 -25.59 8.38
CA LYS A 331 -10.62 -24.31 7.68
C LYS A 331 -10.77 -23.20 8.71
N VAL A 332 -9.78 -22.31 8.74
CA VAL A 332 -9.81 -21.09 9.57
C VAL A 332 -11.04 -20.28 9.20
N LYS A 333 -11.90 -19.96 10.17
CA LYS A 333 -13.18 -19.28 9.95
C LYS A 333 -12.98 -17.77 9.78
N TYR A 334 -12.09 -17.17 10.56
CA TYR A 334 -11.72 -15.77 10.48
C TYR A 334 -10.21 -15.60 10.31
N PRO A 335 -9.77 -14.76 9.36
CA PRO A 335 -8.35 -14.44 9.22
C PRO A 335 -7.80 -13.72 10.44
N VAL A 336 -6.53 -13.98 10.76
CA VAL A 336 -5.81 -13.29 11.83
C VAL A 336 -5.33 -11.93 11.33
N THR A 337 -5.85 -10.86 11.94
CA THR A 337 -5.47 -9.48 11.63
C THR A 337 -4.23 -9.07 12.42
N PRO A 338 -3.40 -8.13 11.93
CA PRO A 338 -2.26 -7.62 12.69
C PRO A 338 -2.68 -7.05 14.06
N PRO A 339 -1.90 -7.18 15.13
CA PRO A 339 -2.23 -6.61 16.43
C PRO A 339 -2.41 -5.10 16.32
N GLY A 340 -3.50 -4.57 16.88
CA GLY A 340 -3.87 -3.15 16.79
C GLY A 340 -4.84 -2.84 15.66
N ALA A 341 -5.26 -3.83 14.86
CA ALA A 341 -6.28 -3.65 13.82
C ALA A 341 -7.71 -3.44 14.37
N VAL A 342 -7.93 -3.66 15.69
CA VAL A 342 -9.18 -3.52 16.44
C VAL A 342 -10.26 -4.53 16.05
N SER A 343 -10.65 -4.59 14.78
CA SER A 343 -11.59 -5.56 14.25
C SER A 343 -11.38 -5.73 12.75
N ILE A 344 -11.88 -6.82 12.18
CA ILE A 344 -11.84 -7.04 10.72
C ILE A 344 -12.55 -5.89 10.00
N ALA A 345 -13.70 -5.44 10.51
CA ALA A 345 -14.46 -4.33 9.93
C ALA A 345 -13.70 -2.99 9.99
N HIS A 346 -13.09 -2.67 11.14
CA HIS A 346 -12.28 -1.46 11.29
C HIS A 346 -11.08 -1.49 10.34
N PHE A 347 -10.38 -2.62 10.28
CA PHE A 347 -9.23 -2.81 9.41
C PHE A 347 -9.60 -2.67 7.94
N GLN A 348 -10.70 -3.29 7.52
CA GLN A 348 -11.22 -3.21 6.16
C GLN A 348 -11.59 -1.78 5.77
N ALA A 349 -12.11 -0.98 6.70
CA ALA A 349 -12.53 0.40 6.47
C ALA A 349 -11.38 1.43 6.42
N HIS A 350 -10.19 1.10 6.94
CA HIS A 350 -9.06 2.05 7.02
C HIS A 350 -7.83 1.61 6.22
N CYS A 351 -7.65 0.32 5.97
CA CYS A 351 -6.47 -0.20 5.27
C CYS A 351 -6.60 -0.05 3.75
N THR A 352 -5.72 0.73 3.13
CA THR A 352 -5.66 0.91 1.66
C THR A 352 -4.70 -0.04 0.96
N SER A 353 -4.14 -1.02 1.69
CA SER A 353 -3.18 -1.99 1.17
C SER A 353 -1.95 -1.32 0.56
N CYS A 354 -1.33 -0.37 1.28
CA CYS A 354 -0.07 0.28 0.89
C CYS A 354 1.16 -0.62 1.06
N HIS A 355 1.02 -1.70 1.85
CA HIS A 355 2.04 -2.73 2.12
C HIS A 355 3.31 -2.26 2.81
N LEU A 356 3.28 -1.11 3.49
CA LEU A 356 4.42 -0.62 4.27
C LEU A 356 4.69 -1.52 5.50
N CYS A 357 3.64 -1.95 6.21
CA CYS A 357 3.78 -2.91 7.32
C CYS A 357 4.29 -4.28 6.83
N VAL A 358 3.87 -4.72 5.63
CA VAL A 358 4.35 -5.96 5.00
C VAL A 358 5.85 -5.86 4.69
N SER A 359 6.34 -4.72 4.18
CA SER A 359 7.78 -4.53 3.91
C SER A 359 8.64 -4.44 5.18
N LYS A 360 8.08 -3.86 6.26
CA LYS A 360 8.79 -3.59 7.52
C LYS A 360 8.65 -4.68 8.59
N CYS A 361 7.81 -5.71 8.36
CA CYS A 361 7.64 -6.81 9.29
C CYS A 361 8.94 -7.65 9.40
N PRO A 362 9.61 -7.68 10.57
CA PRO A 362 10.88 -8.39 10.72
C PRO A 362 10.71 -9.91 10.68
N SER A 363 9.62 -10.43 11.27
CA SER A 363 9.31 -11.85 11.30
C SER A 363 8.68 -12.39 10.01
N LYS A 364 8.40 -11.50 9.05
CA LYS A 364 7.79 -11.82 7.74
C LYS A 364 6.44 -12.54 7.83
N VAL A 365 5.77 -12.54 8.99
CA VAL A 365 4.45 -13.14 9.23
C VAL A 365 3.33 -12.46 8.43
N LEU A 366 3.49 -11.18 8.09
CA LEU A 366 2.51 -10.44 7.29
C LEU A 366 2.67 -10.73 5.80
N ARG A 367 1.59 -11.20 5.18
CA ARG A 367 1.46 -11.27 3.72
C ARG A 367 0.18 -10.58 3.25
N PRO A 368 0.09 -10.13 1.99
CA PRO A 368 -1.17 -9.63 1.47
C PRO A 368 -2.16 -10.78 1.28
N ALA A 369 -3.38 -10.59 1.77
CA ALA A 369 -4.49 -11.51 1.61
C ALA A 369 -4.91 -11.60 0.13
N PHE A 370 -5.33 -12.78 -0.29
CA PHE A 370 -6.03 -12.97 -1.55
C PHE A 370 -7.55 -12.92 -1.35
N MET A 371 -8.13 -13.87 -0.60
CA MET A 371 -9.59 -13.98 -0.41
C MET A 371 -9.99 -14.24 1.05
N GLU A 372 -9.05 -14.20 1.98
CA GLU A 372 -9.25 -14.51 3.39
C GLU A 372 -10.20 -13.52 4.07
N TYR A 373 -10.13 -12.24 3.70
CA TYR A 373 -11.06 -11.20 4.12
C TYR A 373 -12.30 -11.06 3.21
N GLY A 374 -12.47 -11.97 2.23
CA GLY A 374 -13.41 -11.81 1.12
C GLY A 374 -13.00 -10.69 0.15
N TRP A 375 -13.93 -10.31 -0.74
CA TRP A 375 -13.67 -9.34 -1.80
C TRP A 375 -13.24 -7.96 -1.28
N GLY A 376 -13.77 -7.53 -0.13
CA GLY A 376 -13.49 -6.20 0.44
C GLY A 376 -12.08 -6.02 1.00
N GLY A 377 -11.37 -7.12 1.30
CA GLY A 377 -10.02 -7.08 1.89
C GLY A 377 -8.92 -7.67 1.01
N ILE A 378 -9.14 -7.76 -0.31
CA ILE A 378 -8.12 -8.18 -1.27
C ILE A 378 -6.86 -7.31 -1.11
N MET A 379 -5.70 -7.95 -1.01
CA MET A 379 -4.38 -7.36 -0.74
C MET A 379 -4.22 -6.71 0.64
N GLN A 380 -5.21 -6.75 1.52
CA GLN A 380 -4.98 -6.27 2.89
C GLN A 380 -4.05 -7.24 3.64
N PRO A 381 -3.14 -6.76 4.50
CA PRO A 381 -2.25 -7.63 5.27
C PRO A 381 -3.02 -8.62 6.16
N VAL A 382 -2.63 -9.89 6.10
CA VAL A 382 -3.07 -10.96 6.99
C VAL A 382 -1.84 -11.62 7.62
N GLU A 383 -1.97 -12.07 8.86
CA GLU A 383 -0.94 -12.90 9.49
C GLU A 383 -1.02 -14.32 8.94
N ASP A 384 0.14 -14.85 8.53
CA ASP A 384 0.29 -16.20 8.01
C ASP A 384 1.48 -16.88 8.68
N PHE A 385 1.21 -18.02 9.30
CA PHE A 385 2.15 -18.74 10.14
C PHE A 385 2.94 -19.83 9.39
N GLU A 386 2.84 -19.89 8.07
CA GLU A 386 3.65 -20.81 7.26
C GLU A 386 5.15 -20.48 7.33
N LYS A 387 5.52 -19.20 7.22
CA LYS A 387 6.93 -18.76 7.09
C LYS A 387 7.49 -17.99 8.29
N GLY A 388 6.67 -17.70 9.29
CA GLY A 388 7.09 -17.02 10.51
C GLY A 388 5.94 -16.86 11.49
N PHE A 389 6.15 -16.09 12.56
CA PHE A 389 5.13 -15.81 13.57
C PHE A 389 5.22 -14.36 14.06
N CYS A 390 4.22 -13.89 14.81
CA CYS A 390 4.24 -12.53 15.35
C CYS A 390 5.16 -12.47 16.58
N ASN A 391 6.32 -11.82 16.47
CA ASN A 391 7.27 -11.67 17.59
C ASN A 391 6.59 -10.95 18.76
N TYR A 392 6.70 -11.46 19.99
CA TYR A 392 5.97 -10.97 21.17
C TYR A 392 6.14 -9.45 21.40
N ASP A 393 7.38 -8.94 21.39
CA ASP A 393 7.70 -7.54 21.74
C ASP A 393 7.64 -6.54 20.56
N CYS A 394 7.29 -6.98 19.35
CA CYS A 394 7.40 -6.14 18.14
C CYS A 394 6.16 -5.26 17.85
N THR A 395 6.27 -3.94 17.91
CA THR A 395 5.15 -2.98 17.65
C THR A 395 5.21 -2.29 16.27
N ILE A 396 6.17 -2.66 15.42
CA ILE A 396 6.53 -1.96 14.18
C ILE A 396 5.33 -1.74 13.23
N CYS A 397 4.44 -2.72 13.09
CA CYS A 397 3.33 -2.62 12.13
C CYS A 397 2.36 -1.47 12.44
N GLY A 398 2.14 -1.17 13.72
CA GLY A 398 1.34 -0.03 14.19
C GLY A 398 2.10 1.29 14.12
N GLU A 399 3.41 1.28 14.31
CA GLU A 399 4.26 2.47 14.18
C GLU A 399 4.32 3.00 12.74
N VAL A 400 4.39 2.10 11.76
CA VAL A 400 4.56 2.48 10.35
C VAL A 400 3.23 2.66 9.61
N CYS A 401 2.08 2.38 10.23
CA CYS A 401 0.76 2.44 9.56
C CYS A 401 0.29 3.89 9.42
N PRO A 402 0.23 4.48 8.21
CA PRO A 402 -0.05 5.90 8.07
C PRO A 402 -1.56 6.22 8.02
N ASN A 403 -2.40 5.20 7.83
CA ASN A 403 -3.86 5.36 7.74
C ASN A 403 -4.56 5.21 9.08
N GLY A 404 -3.86 4.79 10.14
CA GLY A 404 -4.47 4.41 11.42
C GLY A 404 -5.24 3.09 11.38
N ALA A 405 -5.08 2.28 10.32
CA ALA A 405 -5.73 0.97 10.22
C ALA A 405 -5.20 -0.04 11.25
N ILE A 406 -3.93 0.09 11.60
CA ILE A 406 -3.29 -0.61 12.72
C ILE A 406 -2.93 0.49 13.72
N ARG A 407 -3.49 0.46 14.92
CA ARG A 407 -3.19 1.42 15.98
C ARG A 407 -1.78 1.19 16.49
N LYS A 408 -1.11 2.29 16.87
CA LYS A 408 0.14 2.21 17.61
C LYS A 408 -0.16 1.65 18.99
N LEU A 409 0.47 0.54 19.33
CA LEU A 409 0.39 -0.11 20.63
C LEU A 409 1.73 0.07 21.34
N THR A 410 1.72 0.18 22.66
CA THR A 410 2.93 -0.08 23.46
C THR A 410 3.21 -1.58 23.52
N VAL A 411 4.40 -1.95 24.00
CA VAL A 411 4.78 -3.37 24.14
C VAL A 411 3.84 -4.07 25.13
N GLU A 412 3.50 -3.41 26.23
CA GLU A 412 2.61 -3.92 27.28
C GLU A 412 1.16 -4.08 26.77
N GLU A 413 0.66 -3.11 26.01
CA GLU A 413 -0.66 -3.22 25.37
C GLU A 413 -0.69 -4.38 24.38
N LYS A 414 0.40 -4.56 23.63
CA LYS A 414 0.52 -5.63 22.65
C LYS A 414 0.54 -7.01 23.31
N HIS A 415 1.24 -7.18 24.42
CA HIS A 415 1.26 -8.41 25.22
C HIS A 415 -0.12 -8.85 25.69
N LEU A 416 -1.08 -7.94 25.74
CA LEU A 416 -2.46 -8.23 26.12
C LEU A 416 -3.42 -8.21 24.92
N THR A 417 -2.95 -7.88 23.72
CA THR A 417 -3.82 -7.81 22.53
C THR A 417 -3.96 -9.19 21.92
N GLN A 418 -5.20 -9.67 21.77
CA GLN A 418 -5.53 -10.99 21.23
C GLN A 418 -6.19 -10.88 19.84
N PRO A 419 -5.41 -10.82 18.74
CA PRO A 419 -5.90 -10.87 17.36
C PRO A 419 -6.53 -12.22 16.97
N GLY A 420 -6.13 -13.30 17.63
CA GLY A 420 -6.64 -14.65 17.43
C GLY A 420 -6.37 -15.53 18.64
N ARG A 421 -6.93 -16.74 18.64
CA ARG A 421 -6.82 -17.71 19.73
C ARG A 421 -6.33 -19.06 19.21
N VAL A 422 -5.61 -19.76 20.06
CA VAL A 422 -5.10 -21.09 19.75
C VAL A 422 -6.23 -22.13 19.75
N VAL A 423 -6.18 -23.05 18.80
CA VAL A 423 -7.07 -24.21 18.65
C VAL A 423 -6.20 -25.45 18.50
N PHE A 424 -6.42 -26.45 19.36
CA PHE A 424 -5.72 -27.73 19.33
C PHE A 424 -6.65 -28.83 18.81
N ILE A 425 -6.16 -29.61 17.85
CA ILE A 425 -6.83 -30.77 17.24
C ILE A 425 -6.00 -32.00 17.62
N LYS A 426 -6.53 -32.78 18.55
CA LYS A 426 -5.83 -33.92 19.13
C LYS A 426 -5.49 -34.98 18.09
N GLU A 427 -6.41 -35.22 17.17
CA GLU A 427 -6.35 -36.27 16.13
C GLU A 427 -5.21 -36.05 15.14
N ASN A 428 -4.71 -34.81 15.03
CA ASN A 428 -3.60 -34.46 14.15
C ASN A 428 -2.25 -34.47 14.87
N CYS A 429 -2.22 -34.58 16.20
CA CYS A 429 -1.01 -34.44 17.00
C CYS A 429 -0.11 -35.67 16.89
N VAL A 430 1.19 -35.49 16.59
CA VAL A 430 2.17 -36.60 16.54
C VAL A 430 2.31 -37.36 17.87
N VAL A 431 2.03 -36.72 19.00
CA VAL A 431 1.98 -37.40 20.31
C VAL A 431 0.84 -38.42 20.33
N TYR A 432 -0.28 -38.11 19.67
CA TYR A 432 -1.45 -38.97 19.61
C TYR A 432 -1.38 -39.98 18.46
N THR A 433 -0.90 -39.58 17.28
CA THR A 433 -0.86 -40.45 16.09
C THR A 433 0.35 -41.37 16.05
N ASP A 434 1.51 -40.87 16.47
CA ASP A 434 2.81 -41.53 16.29
C ASP A 434 3.44 -41.89 17.65
N GLU A 435 2.73 -41.66 18.75
CA GLU A 435 3.15 -41.94 20.14
C GLU A 435 4.55 -41.40 20.48
N THR A 436 4.92 -40.26 19.88
CA THR A 436 6.25 -39.65 20.03
C THR A 436 6.21 -38.47 20.99
N SER A 437 7.21 -38.33 21.87
CA SER A 437 7.34 -37.17 22.76
C SER A 437 7.63 -35.90 21.96
N CYS A 438 6.72 -34.92 22.00
CA CYS A 438 6.84 -33.64 21.29
C CYS A 438 6.26 -32.49 22.12
N GLY A 439 7.10 -31.50 22.46
CA GLY A 439 6.74 -30.31 23.26
C GLY A 439 6.87 -28.98 22.53
N ALA A 440 7.18 -28.98 21.23
CA ALA A 440 7.59 -27.79 20.48
C ALA A 440 6.59 -26.61 20.58
N CYS A 441 5.29 -26.90 20.55
CA CYS A 441 4.27 -25.88 20.65
C CYS A 441 4.25 -25.13 22.00
N SER A 442 4.62 -25.80 23.09
CA SER A 442 4.69 -25.22 24.44
C SER A 442 5.98 -24.43 24.63
N GLU A 443 7.12 -24.95 24.15
CA GLU A 443 8.42 -24.28 24.23
C GLU A 443 8.45 -22.93 23.48
N HIS A 444 7.71 -22.84 22.38
CA HIS A 444 7.60 -21.60 21.59
C HIS A 444 6.47 -20.67 22.05
N CYS A 445 5.71 -21.01 23.10
CA CYS A 445 4.61 -20.20 23.59
C CYS A 445 5.10 -19.14 24.60
N PRO A 446 5.14 -17.84 24.24
CA PRO A 446 5.66 -16.81 25.14
C PRO A 446 4.77 -16.56 26.35
N THR A 447 3.47 -16.81 26.24
CA THR A 447 2.49 -16.58 27.32
C THR A 447 2.12 -17.83 28.10
N GLN A 448 2.75 -18.98 27.81
CA GLN A 448 2.39 -20.28 28.38
C GLN A 448 0.92 -20.69 28.15
N ALA A 449 0.25 -20.09 27.16
CA ALA A 449 -1.09 -20.49 26.69
C ALA A 449 -1.15 -21.94 26.16
N VAL A 450 0.00 -22.55 25.89
CA VAL A 450 0.12 -23.96 25.52
C VAL A 450 1.06 -24.60 26.53
N SER A 451 0.52 -25.47 27.38
CA SER A 451 1.25 -26.18 28.45
C SER A 451 1.19 -27.68 28.21
N MET A 452 2.27 -28.41 28.46
CA MET A 452 2.28 -29.87 28.35
C MET A 452 1.68 -30.51 29.61
N VAL A 453 0.72 -31.42 29.44
CA VAL A 453 0.12 -32.18 30.55
C VAL A 453 0.36 -33.69 30.38
N PRO A 454 0.44 -34.47 31.47
CA PRO A 454 0.61 -35.92 31.38
C PRO A 454 -0.44 -36.58 30.48
N TYR A 455 0.03 -37.50 29.65
CA TYR A 455 -0.73 -38.30 28.71
C TYR A 455 -0.31 -39.77 28.80
N GLN A 456 -0.98 -40.64 28.05
CA GLN A 456 -0.78 -42.09 28.06
C GLN A 456 0.70 -42.48 27.84
N ASN A 457 1.10 -43.63 28.41
CA ASN A 457 2.45 -44.21 28.24
C ASN A 457 3.60 -43.29 28.66
N GLY A 458 3.37 -42.39 29.63
CA GLY A 458 4.39 -41.44 30.12
C GLY A 458 4.67 -40.28 29.16
N LEU A 459 3.91 -40.15 28.08
CA LEU A 459 3.98 -39.01 27.17
C LEU A 459 3.31 -37.79 27.79
N THR A 460 3.53 -36.61 27.20
CA THR A 460 2.77 -35.40 27.52
C THR A 460 2.11 -34.85 26.27
N ILE A 461 0.91 -34.30 26.41
CA ILE A 461 0.14 -33.73 25.30
C ILE A 461 -0.17 -32.25 25.59
N PRO A 462 -0.22 -31.36 24.58
CA PRO A 462 -0.53 -29.96 24.82
C PRO A 462 -1.97 -29.77 25.33
N LYS A 463 -2.09 -28.98 26.38
CA LYS A 463 -3.32 -28.34 26.87
C LYS A 463 -3.26 -26.86 26.53
N VAL A 464 -4.37 -26.33 26.01
CA VAL A 464 -4.46 -24.93 25.59
C VAL A 464 -5.33 -24.11 26.53
N ASP A 465 -4.89 -22.89 26.84
CA ASP A 465 -5.66 -21.86 27.53
C ASP A 465 -5.85 -20.65 26.62
N THR A 466 -7.08 -20.44 26.17
CA THR A 466 -7.43 -19.35 25.25
C THR A 466 -7.50 -17.98 25.92
N GLU A 467 -7.58 -17.90 27.25
CA GLU A 467 -7.73 -16.62 27.94
C GLU A 467 -6.41 -15.84 28.01
N ILE A 468 -5.29 -16.54 28.13
CA ILE A 468 -3.92 -15.99 28.16
C ILE A 468 -3.23 -16.02 26.78
N CYS A 469 -3.86 -16.64 25.78
CA CYS A 469 -3.33 -16.68 24.42
C CYS A 469 -3.35 -15.28 23.78
N VAL A 470 -2.26 -14.89 23.11
CA VAL A 470 -2.20 -13.63 22.34
C VAL A 470 -2.24 -13.87 20.83
N GLY A 471 -2.48 -15.11 20.39
CA GLY A 471 -2.60 -15.43 18.96
C GLY A 471 -1.35 -15.17 18.12
N CYS A 472 -0.15 -15.21 18.71
CA CYS A 472 1.09 -14.90 17.99
C CYS A 472 1.47 -15.92 16.90
N GLY A 473 0.90 -17.13 16.97
CA GLY A 473 1.10 -18.22 16.01
C GLY A 473 2.45 -18.91 16.06
N GLY A 474 3.27 -18.69 17.10
CA GLY A 474 4.53 -19.43 17.29
C GLY A 474 4.32 -20.94 17.38
N CYS A 475 3.28 -21.38 18.10
CA CYS A 475 2.91 -22.78 18.24
C CYS A 475 2.43 -23.41 16.91
N GLU A 476 1.71 -22.64 16.08
CA GLU A 476 1.31 -23.09 14.75
C GLU A 476 2.53 -23.19 13.84
N HIS A 477 3.39 -22.17 13.82
CA HIS A 477 4.56 -22.12 12.95
C HIS A 477 5.48 -23.33 13.15
N ILE A 478 5.80 -23.69 14.40
CA ILE A 478 6.72 -24.78 14.72
C ILE A 478 6.09 -26.19 14.60
N CYS A 479 4.77 -26.30 14.49
CA CYS A 479 4.11 -27.61 14.43
C CYS A 479 4.61 -28.42 13.21
N PRO A 480 5.21 -29.60 13.42
CA PRO A 480 5.83 -30.39 12.33
C PRO A 480 4.78 -31.12 11.46
N VAL A 481 3.52 -31.12 11.88
CA VAL A 481 2.44 -31.87 11.21
C VAL A 481 2.01 -31.17 9.94
N ILE A 482 2.04 -31.89 8.82
CA ILE A 482 1.66 -31.43 7.48
C ILE A 482 0.70 -32.47 6.87
N PRO A 483 -0.29 -32.08 6.04
CA PRO A 483 -0.67 -30.71 5.68
C PRO A 483 -1.54 -29.98 6.72
N TYR A 484 -2.25 -30.71 7.60
CA TYR A 484 -3.12 -30.10 8.60
C TYR A 484 -2.44 -30.11 9.97
N LYS A 485 -1.92 -28.95 10.38
CA LYS A 485 -1.25 -28.78 11.67
C LYS A 485 -2.15 -29.20 12.84
N ALA A 486 -1.56 -29.78 13.87
CA ALA A 486 -2.29 -30.19 15.07
C ALA A 486 -2.73 -29.00 15.94
N ILE A 487 -2.05 -27.87 15.81
CA ILE A 487 -2.34 -26.65 16.53
C ILE A 487 -2.31 -25.48 15.56
N HIS A 488 -3.34 -24.63 15.60
CA HIS A 488 -3.47 -23.47 14.72
C HIS A 488 -4.10 -22.29 15.44
N ILE A 489 -3.99 -21.09 14.86
CA ILE A 489 -4.60 -19.88 15.36
C ILE A 489 -5.87 -19.56 14.56
N GLU A 490 -6.97 -19.40 15.27
CA GLU A 490 -8.23 -18.91 14.73
C GLU A 490 -8.35 -17.41 15.01
N GLY A 491 -8.57 -16.60 13.97
CA GLY A 491 -8.70 -15.16 14.12
C GLY A 491 -9.95 -14.76 14.91
N ASN A 492 -9.86 -13.64 15.64
CA ASN A 492 -11.01 -13.03 16.26
C ASN A 492 -11.60 -11.96 15.32
N PRO A 493 -12.93 -11.91 15.09
CA PRO A 493 -13.54 -10.86 14.28
C PRO A 493 -13.36 -9.46 14.90
N VAL A 494 -13.29 -9.39 16.23
CA VAL A 494 -12.93 -8.22 17.03
C VAL A 494 -11.77 -8.65 17.93
N GLN A 495 -10.67 -7.90 17.93
CA GLN A 495 -9.52 -8.21 18.77
C GLN A 495 -9.92 -8.08 20.24
N LEU A 496 -9.60 -9.10 21.02
CA LEU A 496 -9.92 -9.17 22.45
C LEU A 496 -8.70 -8.76 23.27
N ARG A 497 -8.89 -8.65 24.58
CA ARG A 497 -7.81 -8.46 25.53
C ARG A 497 -7.57 -9.77 26.28
N ALA A 498 -6.38 -10.33 26.15
CA ALA A 498 -5.96 -11.51 26.90
C ALA A 498 -5.78 -11.17 28.39
N LYS A 499 -5.94 -12.17 29.26
CA LYS A 499 -5.56 -12.05 30.67
C LYS A 499 -4.04 -12.02 30.78
N PRO A 500 -3.46 -11.21 31.68
CA PRO A 500 -2.03 -11.26 31.94
C PRO A 500 -1.69 -12.65 32.48
N PHE A 501 -0.58 -13.21 32.01
CA PHE A 501 -0.01 -14.39 32.65
C PHE A 501 0.51 -13.99 34.03
N ILE A 502 0.01 -14.67 35.06
CA ILE A 502 0.51 -14.51 36.44
C ILE A 502 1.49 -15.66 36.63
N GLU A 503 2.79 -15.36 36.73
CA GLU A 503 3.74 -16.34 37.23
C GLU A 503 3.33 -16.67 38.67
N GLU A 504 2.84 -17.90 38.90
CA GLU A 504 2.68 -18.40 40.25
C GLU A 504 4.06 -18.36 40.93
N GLU A 505 4.14 -17.79 42.13
CA GLU A 505 5.37 -17.69 42.92
C GLU A 505 6.10 -19.03 42.86
N LYS A 506 7.36 -18.99 42.38
CA LYS A 506 8.26 -20.13 42.48
C LYS A 506 8.34 -20.54 43.94
N LYS A 507 7.61 -21.58 44.33
CA LYS A 507 7.88 -22.28 45.57
C LYS A 507 9.28 -22.86 45.40
N GLU A 508 10.26 -22.25 46.05
CA GLU A 508 11.56 -22.87 46.27
C GLU A 508 11.31 -24.15 47.05
N ILE A 509 11.12 -25.25 46.32
CA ILE A 509 11.20 -26.58 46.91
C ILE A 509 12.69 -26.78 47.12
N ASN A 510 13.14 -26.52 48.34
CA ASN A 510 14.48 -26.87 48.78
C ASN A 510 14.55 -28.40 48.74
N VAL A 511 15.14 -28.95 47.67
CA VAL A 511 15.35 -30.39 47.54
C VAL A 511 16.56 -30.71 48.39
N ASP A 512 16.35 -30.87 49.70
CA ASP A 512 17.36 -31.39 50.60
C ASP A 512 17.66 -32.84 50.19
N ASN A 513 18.91 -33.07 49.77
CA ASN A 513 19.51 -34.36 49.38
C ASN A 513 19.18 -34.87 47.97
N PHE A 514 19.91 -34.34 46.97
CA PHE A 514 20.38 -35.19 45.88
C PHE A 514 21.35 -36.23 46.48
N GLY A 515 20.83 -37.40 46.85
CA GLY A 515 21.63 -38.55 47.23
C GLY A 515 22.41 -39.06 46.03
N PHE A 516 23.69 -38.67 45.96
CA PHE A 516 24.73 -39.36 45.21
C PHE A 516 25.53 -40.26 46.15
#